data_AF-A0A090TUV9-F1
#
_entry.id   AF-A0A090TUV9-F1
#
_cell.length_a   1.000
_cell.length_b   1.000
_cell.length_c   1.000
_cell.angle_alpha   90.00
_cell.angle_beta   90.00
_cell.angle_gamma   90.00
#
_symmetry.space_group_name_H-M   'P 1'
#
loop_
_entity.id
_entity.type
_entity.pdbx_description
1 polymer ?
#
loop_
_entity_poly.entity_id
_entity_poly.type
_entity_poly.pdbx_seq_one_letter_code
_entity_poly.pdbx_strand_id
1 'polypeptide(L)'
;MAESIVNYINQHPGTQVMHIAGKFHTENALGTAAQIQALAPNLNIAVITPVTDITGNSTDFQLSVLAPPVRYVQKENQMQAYKHLHKRSDTLTCD
;
A
#
# COMPACT_ATOMS: atom_id res chain seq x y z
N MET A 1 0.29 -5.76 10.64
CA MET A 1 1.11 -5.35 9.48
C MET A 1 2.45 -4.79 9.94
N ALA A 2 2.48 -3.66 10.65
CA ALA A 2 3.72 -3.02 11.11
C ALA A 2 4.64 -3.94 11.94
N GLU A 3 4.14 -4.59 12.99
CA GLU A 3 4.95 -5.53 13.82
C GLU A 3 5.60 -6.63 12.98
N SER A 4 4.87 -7.25 12.06
CA SER A 4 5.40 -8.31 11.21
C SER A 4 6.55 -7.81 10.33
N ILE A 5 6.45 -6.59 9.80
CA ILE A 5 7.50 -5.96 8.99
C ILE A 5 8.74 -5.69 9.85
N VAL A 6 8.56 -5.07 11.03
CA VAL A 6 9.66 -4.76 11.95
C VAL A 6 10.35 -6.03 12.43
N ASN A 7 9.57 -7.05 12.81
CA ASN A 7 10.11 -8.35 13.22
C ASN A 7 10.91 -9.02 12.10
N TYR A 8 10.43 -8.96 10.86
CA TYR A 8 11.16 -9.53 9.73
C TYR A 8 12.50 -8.83 9.51
N ILE A 9 12.52 -7.50 9.51
CA ILE A 9 13.75 -6.71 9.33
C ILE A 9 14.75 -6.98 10.46
N ASN A 10 14.28 -7.07 11.70
CA ASN A 10 15.13 -7.39 12.85
C ASN A 10 15.76 -8.79 12.75
N GLN A 11 15.01 -9.76 12.20
CA GLN A 11 15.50 -11.13 12.00
C GLN A 11 16.39 -11.27 10.76
N HIS A 12 16.30 -10.33 9.80
CA HIS A 12 17.05 -10.37 8.54
C HIS A 12 17.76 -9.03 8.27
N PRO A 13 18.86 -8.72 8.99
CA PRO A 13 19.59 -7.47 8.81
C PRO A 13 20.07 -7.26 7.37
N GLY A 14 19.99 -6.02 6.89
CA GLY A 14 20.41 -5.65 5.53
C GLY A 14 19.37 -5.93 4.44
N THR A 15 18.21 -6.49 4.79
CA THR A 15 17.10 -6.65 3.85
C THR A 15 16.25 -5.37 3.75
N GLN A 16 15.49 -5.26 2.65
CA GLN A 16 14.52 -4.20 2.44
C GLN A 16 13.14 -4.83 2.24
N VAL A 17 12.09 -4.16 2.74
CA VAL A 17 10.71 -4.62 2.63
C VAL A 17 9.90 -3.62 1.82
N MET A 18 9.26 -4.08 0.75
CA MET A 18 8.24 -3.34 0.03
C MET A 18 6.86 -3.86 0.44
N HIS A 19 6.05 -3.01 1.07
CA HIS A 19 4.69 -3.35 1.46
C HIS A 19 3.68 -2.63 0.57
N ILE A 20 2.85 -3.40 -0.14
CA ILE A 20 1.78 -2.87 -0.99
C ILE A 20 0.47 -2.99 -0.22
N ALA A 21 -0.19 -1.86 0.03
CA ALA A 21 -1.46 -1.79 0.72
C ALA A 21 -2.41 -0.81 0.02
N GLY A 22 -3.70 -0.88 0.35
CA GLY A 22 -4.67 0.11 -0.09
C GLY A 22 -4.29 1.50 0.43
N LYS A 23 -4.48 2.53 -0.40
CA LYS A 23 -4.05 3.93 -0.15
C LYS A 23 -4.35 4.44 1.26
N PHE A 24 -5.55 4.14 1.79
CA PHE A 24 -5.99 4.54 3.14
C PHE A 24 -5.08 4.04 4.28
N HIS A 25 -4.33 2.96 4.08
CA HIS A 25 -3.48 2.37 5.12
C HIS A 25 -2.07 2.97 5.18
N THR A 26 -1.72 3.88 4.25
CA THR A 26 -0.34 4.37 4.07
C THR A 26 -0.21 5.86 3.75
N GLU A 27 -1.25 6.53 3.23
CA GLU A 27 -1.15 7.93 2.80
C GLU A 27 -0.72 8.89 3.92
N ASN A 28 0.06 9.92 3.58
CA ASN A 28 0.64 10.89 4.51
C ASN A 28 1.46 10.26 5.65
N ALA A 29 2.04 9.08 5.38
CA ALA A 29 2.70 8.23 6.37
C ALA A 29 1.84 7.86 7.60
N LEU A 30 0.51 7.98 7.51
CA LEU A 30 -0.40 7.56 8.56
C LEU A 30 -0.65 6.04 8.49
N GLY A 31 -1.17 5.47 9.57
CA GLY A 31 -1.46 4.03 9.64
C GLY A 31 -0.21 3.18 9.75
N THR A 32 0.08 2.36 8.74
CA THR A 32 1.14 1.34 8.82
C THR A 32 2.52 1.97 8.96
N ALA A 33 2.82 3.02 8.21
CA ALA A 33 4.11 3.72 8.27
C ALA A 33 4.35 4.37 9.65
N ALA A 34 3.34 5.08 10.19
CA ALA A 34 3.42 5.66 11.54
C ALA A 34 3.69 4.61 12.62
N GLN A 35 3.05 3.44 12.54
CA GLN A 35 3.28 2.35 13.49
C GLN A 35 4.67 1.73 13.35
N ILE A 36 5.18 1.58 12.12
CA ILE A 36 6.58 1.14 11.90
C ILE A 36 7.54 2.14 12.53
N GLN A 37 7.32 3.44 12.31
CA GLN A 37 8.17 4.51 12.87
C GLN A 37 8.16 4.51 14.41
N ALA A 38 7.02 4.22 15.04
CA ALA A 38 6.92 4.09 16.49
C ALA A 38 7.67 2.88 17.05
N LEU A 39 7.61 1.74 16.35
CA LEU A 39 8.25 0.48 16.75
C LEU A 39 9.75 0.45 16.43
N ALA A 40 10.18 1.13 15.37
CA ALA A 40 11.55 1.16 14.89
C ALA A 40 11.95 2.60 14.47
N PRO A 41 12.27 3.49 15.44
CA PRO A 41 12.47 4.91 15.19
C PRO A 41 13.63 5.23 14.24
N ASN A 42 14.59 4.31 14.13
CA ASN A 42 15.78 4.47 13.31
C ASN A 42 15.63 3.88 11.90
N LEU A 43 14.47 3.27 11.59
CA LEU A 43 14.25 2.70 10.27
C LEU A 43 13.89 3.81 9.28
N ASN A 44 14.58 3.82 8.14
CA ASN A 44 14.24 4.74 7.06
C ASN A 44 13.02 4.21 6.31
N ILE A 45 11.98 5.04 6.18
CA ILE A 45 10.71 4.68 5.54
C ILE A 45 10.47 5.65 4.39
N ALA A 46 10.17 5.12 3.20
CA ALA A 46 9.67 5.88 2.06
C ALA A 46 8.23 5.48 1.77
N VAL A 47 7.33 6.46 1.75
CA VAL A 47 5.91 6.25 1.38
C VAL A 47 5.72 6.69 -0.06
N ILE A 48 5.19 5.79 -0.88
CA ILE A 48 4.88 6.05 -2.29
C ILE A 48 3.36 6.06 -2.46
N THR A 49 2.80 7.23 -2.73
CA THR A 49 1.35 7.42 -2.85
C THR A 49 0.96 7.64 -4.31
N PRO A 50 0.08 6.80 -4.88
CA PRO A 50 -0.42 7.01 -6.23
C PRO A 50 -1.39 8.21 -6.28
N VAL A 51 -1.16 9.09 -7.24
CA VAL A 51 -1.94 10.32 -7.48
C VAL A 51 -2.25 10.47 -8.96
N THR A 52 -3.38 11.11 -9.29
CA THR A 52 -3.67 11.51 -10.68
C THR A 52 -2.85 12.73 -11.08
N ASP A 53 -2.64 13.64 -10.13
CA ASP A 53 -1.98 14.92 -10.32
C ASP A 53 -0.91 15.11 -9.25
N ILE A 54 0.31 15.42 -9.70
CA ILE A 54 1.45 15.68 -8.81
C ILE A 54 1.29 17.08 -8.20
N THR A 55 1.56 17.19 -6.90
CA THR A 55 1.52 18.45 -6.15
C THR A 55 2.88 18.72 -5.51
N GLY A 56 3.27 19.99 -5.44
CA GLY A 56 4.59 20.37 -4.92
C GLY A 56 4.75 20.27 -3.40
N ASN A 57 3.67 20.05 -2.65
CA ASN A 57 3.64 20.15 -1.19
C ASN A 57 3.38 18.81 -0.48
N SER A 58 3.64 17.68 -1.14
CA SER A 58 3.44 16.35 -0.53
C SER A 58 4.65 15.94 0.29
N THR A 59 4.41 15.31 1.44
CA THR A 59 5.43 14.65 2.25
C THR A 59 5.81 13.27 1.71
N ASP A 60 4.95 12.69 0.88
CA ASP A 60 5.13 11.37 0.29
C ASP A 60 5.82 11.48 -1.07
N PHE A 61 6.47 10.41 -1.52
CA PHE A 61 6.81 10.27 -2.92
C PHE A 61 5.54 10.03 -3.73
N GLN A 62 5.34 10.81 -4.78
CA GLN A 62 4.13 10.70 -5.61
C GLN A 62 4.39 9.87 -6.86
N LEU A 63 3.52 8.89 -7.10
CA LEU A 63 3.49 8.12 -8.34
C LEU A 63 2.31 8.61 -9.19
N SER A 64 2.59 9.23 -10.33
CA SER A 64 1.54 9.64 -11.27
C SER A 64 0.91 8.40 -11.93
N VAL A 65 -0.40 8.25 -11.77
CA VAL A 65 -1.18 7.15 -12.33
C VAL A 65 -2.42 7.68 -13.04
N LEU A 66 -2.91 6.92 -14.02
CA LEU A 66 -4.16 7.24 -14.70
C LEU A 66 -5.34 7.14 -13.73
N ALA A 67 -6.33 8.02 -13.90
CA ALA A 67 -7.60 7.91 -13.20
C ALA A 67 -8.28 6.57 -13.54
N PRO A 68 -9.09 6.00 -12.62
CA PRO A 68 -9.87 4.83 -12.93
C PRO A 68 -10.75 5.05 -14.17
N PRO A 69 -10.89 4.05 -15.07
CA PRO A 69 -11.70 4.20 -16.27
C PRO A 69 -13.14 4.63 -15.95
N VAL A 70 -13.74 5.52 -16.74
CA VAL A 70 -15.12 6.01 -16.53
C VAL A 70 -16.12 4.86 -16.37
N ARG A 71 -15.96 3.80 -17.16
CA ARG A 71 -16.77 2.58 -17.05
C ARG A 71 -16.66 1.95 -15.65
N TYR A 72 -15.46 1.90 -15.07
CA TYR A 72 -15.24 1.34 -13.74
C TYR A 72 -15.88 2.20 -12.65
N VAL A 73 -15.91 3.53 -12.81
CA VAL A 73 -16.48 4.44 -11.80
C VAL A 73 -18.01 4.30 -11.64
N GLN A 74 -18.70 3.76 -12.66
CA GLN A 74 -20.14 3.47 -12.57
C GLN A 74 -20.44 2.46 -11.46
N LYS A 75 -21.40 2.79 -10.58
CA LYS A 75 -21.69 2.03 -9.35
C LYS A 75 -21.98 0.56 -9.61
N GLU A 76 -22.73 0.25 -10.67
CA GLU A 76 -23.05 -1.11 -11.08
C GLU A 76 -21.78 -1.90 -11.38
N ASN A 77 -20.86 -1.31 -12.15
CA ASN A 77 -19.60 -1.95 -12.53
C ASN A 77 -18.65 -2.09 -11.34
N GLN A 78 -18.60 -1.11 -10.42
CA GLN A 78 -17.83 -1.24 -9.18
C GLN A 78 -18.33 -2.41 -8.35
N MET A 79 -19.65 -2.52 -8.13
CA MET A 79 -20.24 -3.61 -7.36
C MET A 79 -19.98 -4.96 -8.02
N GLN A 80 -20.06 -5.05 -9.36
CA GLN A 80 -19.70 -6.28 -10.07
C GLN A 80 -18.22 -6.63 -9.87
N ALA A 81 -17.31 -5.66 -9.96
CA ALA A 81 -15.88 -5.90 -9.71
C ALA A 81 -15.62 -6.40 -8.27
N TYR A 82 -16.20 -5.75 -7.26
CA TYR A 82 -16.06 -6.17 -5.86
C TYR A 82 -16.57 -7.60 -5.60
N LYS A 83 -17.67 -8.00 -6.24
CA LYS A 83 -18.18 -9.38 -6.16
C LYS A 83 -17.16 -10.41 -6.64
N HIS A 84 -16.22 -10.06 -7.50
CA HIS A 84 -15.18 -10.99 -7.97
C HIS A 84 -13.92 -10.95 -7.10
N LEU A 85 -13.69 -9.88 -6.33
CA LEU A 85 -12.48 -9.68 -5.52
C LEU A 85 -12.44 -10.50 -4.21
N HIS A 86 -13.57 -10.99 -3.71
CA HIS A 86 -13.62 -11.76 -2.45
C HIS A 86 -13.20 -13.23 -2.60
N LYS A 87 -13.09 -13.75 -3.83
CA LYS A 87 -12.71 -15.15 -4.07
C LYS A 87 -11.20 -15.25 -4.15
N ARG A 88 -10.58 -15.81 -3.11
CA ARG A 88 -9.20 -16.30 -3.17
C ARG A 88 -9.16 -17.48 -4.15
N SER A 89 -8.10 -17.56 -4.95
CA SER A 89 -7.88 -18.73 -5.79
C SER A 89 -7.50 -19.92 -4.91
N ASP A 90 -8.37 -20.93 -4.81
CA ASP A 90 -8.15 -22.15 -4.03
C ASP A 90 -7.05 -23.03 -4.63
N THR A 91 -6.67 -22.79 -5.88
CA THR A 91 -5.67 -23.57 -6.63
C THR A 91 -4.32 -22.85 -6.77
N LEU A 92 -4.15 -21.68 -6.17
CA LEU A 92 -2.88 -20.96 -6.25
C LEU A 92 -1.83 -21.63 -5.34
N THR A 93 -0.90 -22.35 -5.95
CA THR A 93 0.36 -22.78 -5.33
C THR A 93 1.42 -21.72 -5.59
N CYS A 94 1.96 -21.12 -4.52
CA CYS A 94 3.13 -20.25 -4.62
C CYS A 94 4.36 -21.11 -4.33
N ASP A 95 5.21 -21.31 -5.35
CA ASP A 95 6.52 -21.97 -5.23
C ASP A 95 7.60 -21.00 -4.75
#